data_AF-A0A2D9C8U7-F1
#
_entry.id   AF-A0A2D9C8U7-F1
#
_cell.length_a   1.000
_cell.length_b   1.000
_cell.length_c   1.000
_cell.angle_alpha   90.00
_cell.angle_beta   90.00
_cell.angle_gamma   90.00
#
_symmetry.space_group_name_H-M   'P 1'
#
loop_
_entity.id
_entity.type
_entity.pdbx_description
1 polymer ?
#
loop_
_entity_poly.entity_id
_entity_poly.type
_entity_poly.pdbx_seq_one_letter_code
_entity_poly.pdbx_strand_id
1 'polypeptide(L)'
;MSSRKIICAVSGKSYTFAKDYFDKKVAEYGDEDSLKKYFITRKVKGYLNKGYSVQEIRNIVSADDDSLPGADSQDMKDMIEFHKIRSSGTRKKLSNTLNFATHKSDPAVAAFINTLSQYEEEQ
;
A
#
# COMPACT_ATOMS: atom_id res chain seq x y z
N MET A 1 -21.07 -18.33 14.91
CA MET A 1 -20.45 -18.45 13.57
C MET A 1 -19.59 -17.22 13.36
N SER A 2 -18.32 -17.26 13.74
CA SER A 2 -17.43 -16.09 13.65
C SER A 2 -17.31 -15.64 12.20
N SER A 3 -17.58 -14.36 11.96
CA SER A 3 -17.52 -13.75 10.64
C SER A 3 -16.09 -13.83 10.10
N ARG A 4 -15.82 -14.78 9.18
CA ARG A 4 -14.51 -14.95 8.49
C ARG A 4 -14.24 -13.86 7.44
N LYS A 5 -14.93 -12.72 7.58
CA LYS A 5 -14.84 -11.57 6.70
C LYS A 5 -13.75 -10.66 7.25
N ILE A 6 -12.68 -10.48 6.48
CA ILE A 6 -11.57 -9.59 6.82
C ILE A 6 -11.55 -8.45 5.81
N ILE A 7 -11.35 -7.23 6.28
CA ILE A 7 -11.28 -6.04 5.45
C ILE A 7 -9.81 -5.69 5.23
N CYS A 8 -9.44 -5.38 3.99
CA CYS A 8 -8.10 -4.88 3.72
C CYS A 8 -7.95 -3.44 4.21
N ALA A 9 -6.98 -3.19 5.09
CA ALA A 9 -6.74 -1.86 5.68
C ALA A 9 -6.43 -0.76 4.65
N VAL A 10 -5.87 -1.13 3.49
CA VAL A 10 -5.47 -0.18 2.43
C VAL A 10 -6.55 -0.02 1.37
N SER A 11 -7.23 -1.11 0.99
CA SER A 11 -8.17 -1.08 -0.14
C SER A 11 -9.64 -1.10 0.24
N GLY A 12 -10.01 -1.27 1.52
CA GLY A 12 -11.41 -1.36 1.99
C GLY A 12 -12.18 -2.61 1.55
N LYS A 13 -11.65 -3.34 0.56
CA LYS A 13 -12.26 -4.56 0.02
C LYS A 13 -12.32 -5.64 1.09
N SER A 14 -13.52 -6.19 1.28
CA SER A 14 -13.73 -7.33 2.16
C SER A 14 -13.40 -8.65 1.47
N TYR A 15 -12.70 -9.51 2.19
CA TYR A 15 -12.32 -10.85 1.76
C TYR A 15 -12.96 -11.87 2.70
N THR A 16 -13.49 -12.94 2.12
CA THR A 16 -13.99 -14.10 2.88
C THR A 16 -12.99 -15.24 2.72
N PHE A 17 -12.42 -15.71 3.83
CA PHE A 17 -11.48 -16.82 3.81
C PHE A 17 -12.15 -18.15 4.11
N ALA A 18 -11.63 -19.21 3.47
CA ALA A 18 -11.90 -20.58 3.88
C ALA A 18 -11.31 -20.83 5.29
N LYS A 19 -11.92 -21.71 6.07
CA LYS A 19 -11.56 -21.97 7.48
C LYS A 19 -10.06 -22.25 7.65
N ASP A 20 -9.54 -23.22 6.88
CA ASP A 20 -8.14 -23.65 6.98
C ASP A 20 -7.15 -22.55 6.57
N TYR A 21 -7.54 -21.65 5.68
CA TYR A 21 -6.70 -20.53 5.26
C TYR A 21 -6.72 -19.39 6.27
N PHE A 22 -7.86 -19.17 6.92
CA PHE A 22 -8.00 -18.21 8.00
C PHE A 22 -7.13 -18.61 9.18
N ASP A 23 -7.19 -19.87 9.62
CA ASP A 23 -6.43 -20.37 10.79
C ASP A 23 -4.91 -20.27 10.53
N LYS A 24 -4.46 -20.56 9.30
CA LYS A 24 -3.06 -20.33 8.89
C LYS A 24 -2.66 -18.86 8.96
N LYS A 25 -3.56 -17.95 8.56
CA LYS A 25 -3.32 -16.51 8.61
C LYS A 25 -3.35 -15.98 10.04
N VAL A 26 -4.22 -16.48 10.91
CA VAL A 26 -4.19 -16.13 12.34
C VAL A 26 -2.86 -16.57 12.96
N ALA A 27 -2.43 -17.80 12.70
CA ALA A 27 -1.12 -18.27 13.17
C ALA A 27 0.06 -17.46 12.61
N GLU A 28 0.00 -17.03 11.34
CA GLU A 28 1.01 -16.13 10.75
C GLU A 28 0.97 -14.74 11.38
N TYR A 29 -0.21 -14.24 11.75
CA TYR A 29 -0.42 -12.92 12.34
C TYR A 29 -0.25 -12.88 13.87
N GLY A 30 -0.21 -14.03 14.53
CA GLY A 30 -0.19 -14.17 15.99
C GLY A 30 -1.62 -14.28 16.52
N ASP A 31 -2.42 -13.23 16.27
CA ASP A 31 -3.76 -13.08 16.83
C ASP A 31 -4.80 -12.72 15.76
N GLU A 32 -6.08 -13.00 16.04
CA GLU A 32 -7.20 -12.65 15.18
C GLU A 32 -7.39 -11.12 15.06
N ASP A 33 -7.16 -10.38 16.14
CA ASP A 33 -7.29 -8.92 16.17
C ASP A 33 -6.19 -8.25 15.35
N SER A 34 -4.96 -8.73 15.49
CA SER A 34 -3.81 -8.30 14.68
C SER A 34 -4.03 -8.58 13.20
N LEU A 35 -4.64 -9.74 12.87
CA LEU A 35 -5.03 -10.05 11.50
C LEU A 35 -6.06 -9.04 11.00
N LYS A 36 -7.15 -8.78 11.73
CA LYS A 36 -8.19 -7.82 11.29
C LYS A 36 -7.65 -6.39 11.14
N LYS A 37 -6.74 -5.95 12.02
CA LYS A 37 -6.19 -4.59 12.01
C LYS A 37 -5.15 -4.37 10.90
N TYR A 38 -4.25 -5.33 10.68
CA TYR A 38 -3.09 -5.16 9.79
C TYR A 38 -3.19 -5.94 8.47
N PHE A 39 -4.36 -6.51 8.15
CA PHE A 39 -4.52 -7.30 6.95
C PHE A 39 -4.39 -6.46 5.67
N ILE A 40 -3.48 -6.90 4.81
CA ILE A 40 -3.30 -6.37 3.46
C ILE A 40 -3.33 -7.50 2.42
N THR A 41 -3.79 -7.18 1.22
CA THR A 41 -3.77 -8.13 0.12
C THR A 41 -2.34 -8.35 -0.39
N ARG A 42 -2.11 -9.49 -1.07
CA ARG A 42 -0.80 -9.79 -1.69
C ARG A 42 -0.37 -8.72 -2.70
N LYS A 43 -1.32 -8.11 -3.43
CA LYS A 43 -1.04 -7.01 -4.37
C LYS A 43 -0.52 -5.78 -3.61
N VAL A 44 -1.24 -5.35 -2.58
CA VAL A 44 -0.86 -4.22 -1.71
C VAL A 44 0.51 -4.47 -1.06
N LYS A 45 0.75 -5.67 -0.53
CA LYS A 45 2.06 -6.07 0.02
C LYS A 45 3.18 -5.95 -1.02
N GLY A 46 2.91 -6.33 -2.27
CA GLY A 46 3.85 -6.17 -3.38
C GLY A 46 4.21 -4.71 -3.66
N TYR A 47 3.24 -3.79 -3.59
CA TYR A 47 3.50 -2.36 -3.76
C TYR A 47 4.21 -1.73 -2.56
N LEU A 48 3.84 -2.10 -1.32
CA LEU A 48 4.56 -1.66 -0.13
C LEU A 48 6.04 -2.09 -0.18
N ASN A 49 6.31 -3.31 -0.62
CA ASN A 49 7.67 -3.80 -0.77
C ASN A 49 8.47 -3.09 -1.89
N LYS A 50 7.78 -2.48 -2.85
CA LYS A 50 8.38 -1.65 -3.89
C LYS A 50 8.58 -0.19 -3.44
N GLY A 51 8.15 0.17 -2.23
CA GLY A 51 8.29 1.52 -1.69
C GLY A 51 7.20 2.52 -2.11
N TYR A 52 6.05 2.05 -2.60
CA TYR A 52 4.91 2.94 -2.86
C TYR A 52 4.28 3.43 -1.56
N SER A 53 3.83 4.68 -1.54
CA SER A 53 3.06 5.25 -0.42
C SER A 53 1.64 4.67 -0.38
N VAL A 54 0.98 4.73 0.78
CA VAL A 54 -0.40 4.23 0.93
C VAL A 54 -1.36 4.97 -0.01
N GLN A 55 -1.15 6.28 -0.24
CA GLN A 55 -1.94 7.06 -1.19
C GLN A 55 -1.77 6.56 -2.62
N GLU A 56 -0.52 6.34 -3.06
CA GLU A 56 -0.25 5.81 -4.40
C GLU A 56 -0.88 4.44 -4.60
N ILE A 57 -0.79 3.58 -3.58
CA ILE A 57 -1.40 2.24 -3.65
C ILE A 57 -2.93 2.35 -3.75
N ARG A 58 -3.57 3.27 -3.03
CA ARG A 58 -5.02 3.51 -3.14
C ARG A 58 -5.40 3.97 -4.55
N ASN A 59 -4.62 4.90 -5.12
CA ASN A 59 -4.83 5.38 -6.48
C ASN A 59 -4.71 4.23 -7.50
N ILE A 60 -3.71 3.36 -7.36
CA ILE A 60 -3.50 2.20 -8.26
C ILE A 60 -4.60 1.14 -8.11
N VAL A 61 -5.08 0.92 -6.89
CA VAL A 61 -6.09 -0.11 -6.58
C VAL A 61 -7.52 0.40 -6.80
N SER A 62 -7.68 1.69 -7.13
CA SER A 62 -8.96 2.39 -7.24
C SER A 62 -9.81 2.15 -5.99
N ALA A 63 -9.23 2.49 -4.84
CA ALA A 63 -9.90 2.39 -3.55
C ALA A 63 -10.62 3.72 -3.27
N ASP A 64 -11.85 3.85 -3.73
CA ASP A 64 -12.71 5.03 -3.55
C ASP A 64 -13.59 4.86 -2.30
N ASP A 65 -12.98 4.69 -1.13
CA ASP A 65 -13.70 4.64 0.15
C ASP A 65 -13.20 5.76 1.07
N ASP A 66 -14.02 6.81 1.23
CA ASP A 66 -13.83 7.89 2.22
C ASP A 66 -13.85 7.38 3.67
N SER A 67 -14.31 6.13 3.88
CA SER A 67 -14.29 5.46 5.19
C SER A 67 -12.92 4.89 5.58
N LEU A 68 -11.92 4.95 4.70
CA LEU A 68 -10.59 4.44 5.01
C LEU A 68 -9.80 5.42 5.87
N PRO A 69 -8.94 4.93 6.80
CA PRO A 69 -8.10 5.80 7.61
C PRO A 69 -7.25 6.71 6.72
N GLY A 70 -6.95 7.94 7.17
CA GLY A 70 -6.06 8.83 6.42
C GLY A 70 -4.74 8.13 6.10
N ALA A 71 -4.15 8.38 4.92
CA ALA A 71 -2.95 7.66 4.50
C ALA A 71 -1.74 7.87 5.43
N ASP A 72 -1.70 9.01 6.13
CA ASP A 72 -0.68 9.35 7.13
C ASP A 72 -1.11 9.05 8.58
N SER A 73 -2.25 8.40 8.77
CA SER A 73 -2.75 8.02 10.10
C SER A 73 -1.79 7.06 10.80
N GLN A 74 -1.82 7.08 12.14
CA GLN A 74 -0.99 6.19 12.96
C GLN A 74 -1.28 4.72 12.63
N ASP A 75 -2.53 4.35 12.36
CA ASP A 75 -2.91 2.98 11.98
C ASP A 75 -2.21 2.52 10.69
N MET A 76 -2.03 3.40 9.70
CA MET A 76 -1.29 3.07 8.48
C MET A 76 0.21 2.93 8.75
N LYS A 77 0.79 3.76 9.62
CA LYS A 77 2.20 3.65 10.04
C LYS A 77 2.46 2.35 10.78
N ASP A 78 1.62 2.00 11.75
CA ASP A 78 1.69 0.75 12.51
C ASP A 78 1.57 -0.46 11.59
N MET A 79 0.66 -0.41 10.59
CA MET A 79 0.52 -1.46 9.58
C MET A 79 1.78 -1.61 8.74
N ILE A 80 2.37 -0.51 8.25
CA ILE A 80 3.61 -0.55 7.46
C ILE A 80 4.76 -1.12 8.31
N GLU A 81 4.89 -0.69 9.55
CA GLU A 81 5.93 -1.15 10.48
C GLU A 81 5.80 -2.66 10.76
N PHE A 82 4.58 -3.13 11.03
CA PHE A 82 4.28 -4.55 11.21
C PHE A 82 4.73 -5.40 10.02
N HIS A 83 4.47 -4.95 8.79
CA HIS A 83 4.88 -5.65 7.58
C HIS A 83 6.39 -5.52 7.30
N LYS A 84 7.02 -4.39 7.65
CA LYS A 84 8.48 -4.20 7.54
C LYS A 84 9.26 -5.15 8.45
N ILE A 85 8.90 -5.22 9.73
CA ILE A 85 9.57 -6.08 10.72
C ILE A 85 9.52 -7.54 10.27
N ARG A 86 8.35 -8.00 9.80
CA ARG A 86 8.16 -9.38 9.34
C ARG A 86 8.78 -9.67 7.98
N SER A 87 8.95 -8.65 7.13
CA SER A 87 9.69 -8.80 5.87
C SER A 87 11.21 -8.87 6.09
N SER A 88 11.74 -8.30 7.17
CA SER A 88 13.19 -8.33 7.49
C SER A 88 13.75 -9.76 7.59
N GLY A 89 12.97 -10.69 8.16
CA GLY A 89 13.38 -12.10 8.30
C GLY A 89 13.37 -12.90 6.99
N THR A 90 12.65 -12.43 5.97
CA THR A 90 12.62 -13.05 4.64
C THR A 90 13.52 -12.26 3.71
N ARG A 91 14.76 -12.76 3.53
CA ARG A 91 15.91 -12.17 2.81
C ARG A 91 15.69 -11.89 1.30
N LYS A 92 14.50 -11.48 0.86
CA LYS A 92 14.29 -10.86 -0.45
C LYS A 92 14.66 -9.39 -0.27
N LYS A 93 15.84 -9.03 -0.77
CA LYS A 93 16.35 -7.65 -0.81
C LYS A 93 15.18 -6.70 -1.05
N LEU A 94 14.75 -6.00 0.00
CA LEU A 94 13.84 -4.88 -0.13
C LEU A 94 14.65 -3.91 -0.97
N SER A 95 14.39 -3.89 -2.27
CA SER A 95 15.02 -2.92 -3.14
C SER A 95 14.40 -1.60 -2.71
N ASN A 96 15.08 -0.94 -1.79
CA ASN A 96 14.84 0.43 -1.41
C ASN A 96 15.29 1.31 -2.59
N THR A 97 14.81 1.00 -3.80
CA THR A 97 14.77 1.97 -4.88
C THR A 97 13.79 3.01 -4.38
N LEU A 98 14.32 4.03 -3.72
CA LEU A 98 13.65 5.30 -3.51
C LEU A 98 12.95 5.62 -4.83
N ASN A 99 11.62 5.51 -4.85
CA ASN A 99 10.80 5.85 -6.01
C ASN A 99 10.80 7.38 -6.14
N PHE A 100 11.93 7.94 -6.54
CA PHE A 100 12.03 9.34 -6.96
C PHE A 100 11.09 9.63 -8.13
N ALA A 101 10.71 8.58 -8.88
CA ALA A 101 9.86 8.65 -10.06
C ALA A 101 8.35 8.84 -9.78
N THR A 102 7.86 8.78 -8.53
CA THR A 102 6.42 8.97 -8.23
C THR A 102 6.10 10.30 -7.57
N HIS A 103 7.11 11.07 -7.15
CA HIS A 103 6.92 12.50 -6.94
C HIS A 103 6.68 13.14 -8.31
N LYS A 104 5.41 13.42 -8.63
CA LYS A 104 5.10 14.36 -9.71
C LYS A 104 5.95 15.61 -9.47
N SER A 105 6.71 16.01 -10.49
CA SER A 105 7.51 17.22 -10.45
C SER A 105 6.68 18.38 -9.90
N ASP A 106 7.30 19.28 -9.15
CA ASP A 106 6.67 20.51 -8.68
C ASP A 106 5.88 21.16 -9.84
N PRO A 107 4.64 21.64 -9.63
CA PRO A 107 3.84 22.28 -10.67
C PRO A 107 4.60 23.34 -11.46
N ALA A 108 5.55 24.07 -10.84
CA ALA A 108 6.40 25.04 -11.51
C ALA A 108 7.40 24.39 -12.50
N VAL A 109 7.95 23.24 -12.15
CA VAL A 109 8.86 22.46 -13.02
C VAL A 109 8.09 21.85 -14.19
N ALA A 110 6.87 21.35 -13.95
CA ALA A 110 6.00 20.84 -15.01
C ALA A 110 5.62 21.95 -16.01
N ALA A 111 5.28 23.15 -15.53
CA ALA A 111 5.00 24.30 -16.38
C ALA A 111 6.23 24.69 -17.22
N PHE A 112 7.43 24.71 -16.62
CA PHE A 112 8.67 25.03 -17.32
C PHE A 112 9.02 24.04 -18.44
N ILE A 113 8.88 22.73 -18.19
CA ILE A 113 9.13 21.70 -19.22
C ILE A 113 8.17 21.89 -20.41
N ASN A 114 6.91 22.20 -20.14
CA ASN A 114 5.92 22.45 -21.21
C ASN A 114 6.23 23.73 -22.02
N THR A 115 6.90 24.72 -21.41
CA THR A 115 7.35 25.90 -22.17
C THR A 115 8.55 25.59 -23.08
N LEU A 116 9.42 24.64 -22.71
CA LEU A 116 10.56 24.26 -23.55
C LEU A 116 10.13 23.54 -24.83
N SER A 117 9.12 22.66 -24.75
CA SER A 117 8.58 21.97 -25.92
C SER A 117 7.97 22.90 -26.97
N GLN A 118 7.53 24.10 -26.57
CA GLN A 118 6.97 25.09 -27.50
C GLN A 118 8.05 25.80 -28.33
N TYR A 119 9.31 25.81 -27.90
CA TYR A 119 10.41 26.45 -28.65
C TYR A 119 11.03 25.54 -29.72
N GLU A 120 10.78 24.23 -29.69
CA GLU A 120 11.29 23.28 -30.70
C GLU A 120 10.40 23.20 -31.96
N GLU A 121 9.16 23.70 -31.92
CA GLU A 121 8.24 23.69 -33.07
C GLU A 121 8.30 24.97 -33.94
N GLU A 122 9.02 26.02 -33.50
CA GLU A 122 9.16 27.29 -34.23
C GLU A 122 10.51 27.45 -34.97
N GLN A 123 11.25 26.35 -35.24
CA GLN A 123 12.41 26.35 -36.13
C GLN A 123 12.21 25.49 -37.38
#